data_AF-A0A531KM69-F1
#
_entry.id   AF-A0A531KM69-F1
#
_cell.length_a   1.000
_cell.length_b   1.000
_cell.length_c   1.000
_cell.angle_alpha   90.00
_cell.angle_beta   90.00
_cell.angle_gamma   90.00
#
_symmetry.space_group_name_H-M   'P 1'
#
loop_
_entity.id
_entity.type
_entity.pdbx_description
1 polymer ?
#
loop_
_entity_poly.entity_id
_entity_poly.type
_entity_poly.pdbx_seq_one_letter_code
_entity_poly.pdbx_strand_id
1 'polypeptide(L)' 'EYTARHAIGEIPRPKHWSGFRIVPQTIEFWHDRPFRLHDRIVFSRNAEGGWDKTRLYP' A
#
# COMPACT_ATOMS: atom_id res chain seq x y z
N GLU A 1 13.78 3.98 -29.18
CA GLU A 1 14.90 4.92 -28.89
C GLU A 1 15.89 4.42 -27.82
N TYR A 2 15.47 3.77 -26.73
CA TYR A 2 16.41 3.23 -25.72
C TYR A 2 17.13 1.93 -26.14
N THR A 3 16.50 1.10 -26.97
CA THR A 3 17.05 -0.20 -27.42
C THR A 3 18.29 -0.05 -28.31
N ALA A 4 18.43 1.05 -29.05
CA ALA A 4 19.56 1.30 -29.96
C ALA A 4 20.82 1.84 -29.25
N ARG A 5 20.68 2.41 -28.03
CA ARG A 5 21.79 2.97 -27.24
C ARG A 5 22.47 1.97 -26.30
N HIS A 6 21.77 0.88 -25.96
CA HIS A 6 22.26 -0.20 -25.11
C HIS A 6 22.09 -1.54 -25.86
N ALA A 7 22.78 -1.68 -26.99
CA ALA A 7 22.63 -2.84 -27.86
C ALA A 7 23.27 -4.13 -27.28
N ILE A 8 24.12 -4.02 -26.25
CA ILE A 8 24.79 -5.14 -25.58
C ILE A 8 24.96 -4.79 -24.09
N GLY A 9 24.42 -5.62 -23.18
CA GLY A 9 24.60 -5.51 -21.73
C GLY A 9 23.35 -5.10 -20.93
N GLU A 10 23.45 -5.16 -19.60
CA GLU A 10 22.35 -4.76 -18.70
C GLU A 10 22.10 -3.25 -18.74
N ILE A 11 20.83 -2.85 -18.77
CA ILE A 11 20.43 -1.44 -18.75
C ILE A 11 20.57 -0.93 -17.31
N PRO A 12 21.47 0.03 -17.03
CA PRO A 12 21.65 0.53 -15.68
C PRO A 12 20.43 1.36 -15.25
N ARG A 13 20.01 1.16 -14.00
CA ARG A 13 18.94 1.94 -13.38
C ARG A 13 19.32 3.44 -13.33
N PRO A 14 18.50 4.35 -13.85
CA PRO A 14 18.79 5.79 -13.81
C PRO A 14 18.96 6.30 -12.37
N LYS A 15 19.88 7.26 -12.15
CA LYS A 15 20.18 7.83 -10.83
C LYS A 15 18.96 8.43 -10.11
N HIS A 16 17.99 8.95 -10.88
CA HIS A 16 16.76 9.54 -10.36
C HIS A 16 15.66 8.50 -10.11
N TRP A 17 15.82 7.26 -10.56
CA TRP A 17 14.82 6.22 -10.37
C TRP A 17 14.86 5.75 -8.92
N SER A 18 13.81 6.07 -8.16
CA SER A 18 13.68 5.78 -6.75
C SER A 18 12.26 5.28 -6.44
N GLY A 19 12.05 4.85 -5.20
CA GLY A 19 10.74 4.46 -4.69
C GLY A 19 10.41 5.20 -3.40
N PHE A 20 9.12 5.27 -3.09
CA PHE A 20 8.63 5.80 -1.83
C PHE A 20 8.07 4.67 -0.98
N ARG A 21 8.27 4.76 0.34
CA ARG A 21 7.62 3.89 1.32
C ARG A 21 6.55 4.68 2.05
N ILE A 22 5.30 4.24 1.91
CA ILE A 22 4.20 4.73 2.74
C ILE A 22 4.25 3.97 4.06
N VAL A 23 4.40 4.69 5.17
CA VAL A 23 4.28 4.11 6.52
C VAL A 23 2.82 4.29 6.93
N PRO A 24 2.03 3.21 7.01
CA PRO A 24 0.59 3.33 7.24
C PRO A 24 0.33 3.79 8.68
N GLN A 25 -0.45 4.86 8.81
CA GLN A 25 -1.08 5.27 10.06
C GLN A 25 -2.41 4.55 10.29
N THR A 26 -3.07 4.16 9.21
CA THR A 26 -4.36 3.47 9.22
C THR A 26 -4.45 2.50 8.05
N ILE A 27 -5.09 1.36 8.26
CA ILE A 27 -5.39 0.34 7.25
C ILE A 27 -6.85 -0.08 7.43
N GLU A 28 -7.65 -0.01 6.37
CA GLU A 28 -9.02 -0.52 6.39
C GLU A 28 -9.13 -1.80 5.55
N PHE A 29 -9.69 -2.84 6.14
CA PHE A 29 -10.14 -4.04 5.45
C PHE A 29 -11.65 -3.95 5.27
N TRP A 30 -12.07 -3.85 4.02
CA TRP A 30 -13.47 -3.85 3.62
C TRP A 30 -13.79 -5.18 2.96
N HIS A 31 -14.91 -5.78 3.35
CA HIS A 31 -15.40 -7.03 2.77
C HIS A 31 -16.91 -6.97 2.51
N ASP A 32 -17.28 -7.40 1.30
CA ASP A 32 -18.66 -7.45 0.84
C ASP A 32 -19.49 -8.45 1.65
N ARG A 33 -20.78 -8.11 1.85
CA ARG A 33 -21.80 -8.95 2.48
C ARG A 33 -23.16 -8.65 1.85
N PRO A 34 -24.08 -9.64 1.83
CA PRO A 34 -25.45 -9.43 1.39
C PRO A 34 -26.16 -8.28 2.13
N PHE A 35 -27.20 -7.74 1.49
CA PHE A 35 -28.02 -6.66 2.04
C PHE A 35 -27.25 -5.36 2.37
N ARG A 36 -26.07 -5.16 1.77
CA ARG A 36 -25.18 -4.00 1.99
C ARG A 36 -24.63 -3.89 3.42
N LEU A 37 -24.67 -4.98 4.19
CA LEU A 37 -24.14 -5.03 5.55
C LEU A 37 -22.65 -5.37 5.57
N HIS A 38 -21.86 -4.51 4.91
CA HIS A 38 -20.43 -4.73 4.71
C HIS A 38 -19.64 -4.84 6.03
N ASP A 39 -18.65 -5.72 6.02
CA ASP A 39 -17.68 -5.83 7.10
C ASP A 39 -16.58 -4.78 6.90
N ARG A 40 -16.43 -3.87 7.86
CA ARG A 40 -15.37 -2.87 7.87
C ARG A 40 -14.54 -2.99 9.13
N ILE A 41 -13.26 -3.35 8.97
CA ILE A 41 -12.30 -3.46 10.07
C ILE A 41 -11.18 -2.45 9.83
N VAL A 42 -11.00 -1.53 10.76
CA VAL A 42 -9.94 -0.51 10.70
C VAL A 42 -8.86 -0.84 11.73
N PHE A 43 -7.62 -0.81 11.28
CA PHE A 43 -6.43 -0.83 12.13
C PHE A 43 -5.80 0.57 12.14
N SER A 44 -5.57 1.13 13.33
CA SER A 44 -4.90 2.42 13.50
C SER A 44 -3.65 2.28 14.37
N ARG A 45 -2.56 2.96 14.01
CA ARG A 45 -1.36 3.00 14.86
C ARG A 45 -1.70 3.67 16.19
N ASN A 46 -1.32 3.03 17.28
CA ASN A 46 -1.47 3.60 18.61
C ASN A 46 -0.18 4.30 19.07
N ALA A 47 -0.26 5.06 20.17
CA ALA A 47 0.85 5.85 20.69
C ALA A 47 2.04 4.98 21.16
N GLU A 48 1.79 3.71 21.48
CA GLU A 48 2.78 2.72 21.95
C GLU A 48 3.49 2.00 20.79
N GLY A 49 3.13 2.32 19.53
CA GLY A 49 3.70 1.71 18.33
C GLY A 49 3.01 0.41 17.88
N GLY A 50 1.98 -0.03 18.59
CA GLY A 50 1.09 -1.13 18.24
C GLY A 50 -0.03 -0.71 17.27
N TRP A 51 -1.07 -1.54 17.20
CA TRP A 51 -2.26 -1.34 16.38
C TRP A 51 -3.51 -1.52 17.21
N ASP A 52 -4.40 -0.54 17.16
CA ASP A 52 -5.77 -0.68 17.66
C ASP A 52 -6.67 -1.20 16.55
N LYS A 53 -7.70 -1.97 16.91
CA LYS A 53 -8.64 -2.60 15.97
C LYS A 53 -10.07 -2.19 16.29
N THR A 54 -10.74 -1.60 15.32
CA THR A 54 -12.14 -1.17 15.45
C THR A 54 -12.98 -1.73 14.31
N ARG A 55 -14.22 -2.14 14.62
CA ARG A 55 -15.22 -2.49 13.61
C ARG A 55 -16.11 -1.28 13.36
N LEU A 56 -16.27 -0.89 12.09
CA LEU A 56 -17.20 0.16 11.69
C LEU A 56 -18.50 -0.49 11.20
N TYR A 57 -19.63 0.12 11.55
CA TYR A 57 -20.91 -0.27 10.98
C TYR A 57 -21.06 0.33 9.58
N PRO A 58 -21.59 -0.44 8.62
CA PRO A 58 -21.93 0.02 7.27
C PRO A 58 -23.21 0.87 7.25
#